data_AF-A0A2D8VK60-F1
#
_entry.id   AF-A0A2D8VK60-F1
#
_cell.length_a   1.000
_cell.length_b   1.000
_cell.length_c   1.000
_cell.angle_alpha   90.00
_cell.angle_beta   90.00
_cell.angle_gamma   90.00
#
_symmetry.space_group_name_H-M   'P 1'
#
loop_
_entity.id
_entity.type
_entity.pdbx_description
1 polymer ?
#
loop_
_entity_poly.entity_id
_entity_poly.type
_entity_poly.pdbx_seq_one_letter_code
_entity_poly.pdbx_strand_id
1 'polypeptide(L)'
;MRELVKYFLGIVIIVTIIYTVYISYNVFKFVSSEESTANIADYELKISLIDEEIIELENKFNEQQLRDNSNSIVMNYDGTPVAWVVMLELEENLNFEEIENSLLESGFISFQKDNALYIGPYIDKLQLEEAKKYILDNFSVETNEIQQWKI
;
A
#
# COMPACT_ATOMS: atom_id res chain seq x y z
N MET A 1 -41.62 -46.26 -26.71
CA MET A 1 -41.19 -46.59 -25.32
C MET A 1 -39.85 -47.34 -25.28
N ARG A 2 -39.69 -48.48 -25.99
CA ARG A 2 -38.44 -49.27 -26.00
C ARG A 2 -37.20 -48.51 -26.48
N GLU A 3 -37.34 -47.67 -27.50
CA GLU A 3 -36.23 -46.87 -28.03
C GLU A 3 -35.84 -45.73 -27.10
N LEU A 4 -36.81 -45.03 -26.50
CA LEU A 4 -36.56 -44.01 -25.49
C LEU A 4 -35.79 -44.57 -24.29
N VAL A 5 -36.14 -45.77 -23.82
CA VAL A 5 -35.41 -46.45 -22.74
C VAL A 5 -33.98 -46.78 -23.14
N LYS A 6 -33.74 -47.21 -24.39
CA LYS A 6 -32.38 -47.48 -24.89
C LYS A 6 -31.52 -46.22 -24.98
N TYR A 7 -32.07 -45.12 -25.51
CA TYR A 7 -31.35 -43.85 -25.60
C TYR A 7 -31.06 -43.27 -24.21
N PHE A 8 -32.05 -43.33 -23.30
CA PHE A 8 -31.85 -42.90 -21.91
C PHE A 8 -30.75 -43.71 -21.21
N LEU A 9 -30.78 -45.04 -21.34
CA LEU A 9 -29.74 -45.91 -20.77
C LEU A 9 -28.35 -45.58 -21.33
N GLY A 10 -28.24 -45.33 -22.63
CA GLY A 10 -26.98 -44.93 -23.27
C GLY A 10 -26.45 -43.60 -22.73
N ILE A 11 -27.31 -42.60 -22.55
CA ILE A 11 -26.94 -41.30 -21.97
C ILE A 11 -26.44 -41.47 -20.53
N VAL A 12 -27.15 -42.25 -19.71
CA VAL A 12 -26.74 -42.50 -18.32
C VAL A 12 -25.34 -43.14 -18.27
N ILE A 13 -25.07 -44.14 -19.11
CA ILE A 13 -23.75 -44.78 -19.19
C ILE A 13 -22.66 -43.77 -19.54
N ILE A 14 -22.89 -42.91 -20.54
CA ILE A 14 -21.92 -41.89 -20.95
C ILE A 14 -21.65 -40.90 -19.81
N VAL A 15 -22.70 -40.42 -19.15
CA VAL A 15 -22.57 -39.50 -18.01
C VAL A 15 -21.79 -40.14 -16.87
N THR A 16 -22.04 -41.43 -16.57
CA THR A 16 -21.29 -42.17 -15.55
C THR A 16 -19.80 -42.28 -15.89
N ILE A 17 -19.46 -42.55 -17.15
CA ILE A 17 -18.05 -42.62 -17.59
C ILE A 17 -17.37 -41.26 -17.42
N ILE A 18 -18.00 -40.18 -17.88
CA ILE A 18 -17.46 -38.81 -17.74
C ILE A 18 -17.22 -38.47 -16.26
N TYR A 19 -18.20 -38.77 -15.41
CA TYR A 19 -18.10 -38.52 -13.98
C TYR A 19 -16.96 -39.31 -13.32
N THR A 20 -16.78 -40.57 -13.71
CA THR A 20 -15.70 -41.43 -13.19
C THR A 20 -14.32 -40.90 -13.59
N VAL A 21 -14.17 -40.43 -14.83
CA VAL A 21 -12.93 -39.80 -15.31
C VAL A 21 -12.66 -38.50 -14.55
N TYR A 22 -13.70 -37.68 -14.34
CA TYR A 22 -13.58 -36.44 -13.59
C TYR A 22 -13.11 -36.67 -12.15
N ILE A 23 -13.71 -37.62 -11.42
CA ILE A 23 -13.25 -37.97 -10.06
C ILE A 23 -11.80 -38.45 -10.10
N SER A 24 -11.47 -39.38 -10.99
CA SER A 24 -10.13 -39.96 -11.08
C SER A 24 -9.07 -38.88 -11.33
N TYR A 25 -9.37 -37.91 -12.20
CA TYR A 25 -8.49 -36.78 -12.47
C TYR A 25 -8.28 -35.90 -11.23
N ASN A 26 -9.35 -35.56 -10.51
CA ASN A 26 -9.24 -34.72 -9.31
C ASN A 26 -8.47 -35.42 -8.18
N VAL A 27 -8.70 -36.72 -7.98
CA VAL A 27 -7.94 -37.51 -7.00
C VAL A 27 -6.47 -37.57 -7.38
N PHE A 28 -6.15 -37.81 -8.66
CA PHE A 28 -4.77 -37.80 -9.13
C PHE A 28 -4.09 -36.44 -8.92
N LYS A 29 -4.78 -35.34 -9.25
CA LYS A 29 -4.30 -33.97 -9.04
C LYS A 29 -4.04 -33.68 -7.57
N PHE A 30 -4.92 -34.13 -6.67
CA PHE A 30 -4.75 -33.98 -5.23
C PHE A 30 -3.56 -34.80 -4.72
N VAL A 31 -3.46 -36.09 -5.04
CA VAL A 31 -2.33 -36.94 -4.61
C VAL A 31 -0.98 -36.47 -5.19
N SER A 32 -1.00 -35.76 -6.33
CA SER A 32 0.21 -35.18 -6.92
C SER A 32 0.50 -33.77 -6.43
N SER A 33 -0.38 -33.14 -5.64
CA SER A 33 -0.13 -31.81 -5.08
C SER A 33 0.71 -31.91 -3.81
N GLU A 34 1.55 -30.90 -3.59
CA GLU A 34 2.36 -30.74 -2.39
C GLU A 34 1.51 -30.76 -1.10
N GLU A 35 0.24 -30.36 -1.19
CA GLU A 35 -0.74 -30.41 -0.10
C GLU A 35 -1.08 -31.83 0.37
N SER A 36 -1.00 -32.85 -0.50
CA SER A 36 -1.30 -34.23 -0.09
C SER A 36 -0.19 -34.90 0.70
N THR A 37 1.03 -34.36 0.61
CA THR A 37 2.21 -34.80 1.35
C THR A 37 2.56 -33.89 2.52
N ALA A 38 1.84 -32.77 2.69
CA ALA A 38 2.09 -31.80 3.74
C ALA A 38 1.83 -32.42 5.12
N ASN A 39 2.88 -32.50 5.93
CA ASN A 39 2.79 -32.92 7.32
C ASN A 39 2.49 -31.69 8.19
N ILE A 40 1.89 -31.89 9.37
CA ILE A 40 1.59 -30.81 10.33
C ILE A 40 2.86 -30.00 10.67
N ALA A 41 4.01 -30.67 10.72
CA ALA A 41 5.31 -30.03 10.94
C ALA A 41 5.70 -29.01 9.85
N ASP A 42 5.27 -29.21 8.60
CA ASP A 42 5.56 -28.28 7.51
C ASP A 42 4.73 -26.98 7.65
N TYR A 43 3.53 -27.08 8.21
CA TYR A 43 2.71 -25.92 8.57
C TYR A 43 3.29 -25.16 9.76
N GLU A 44 3.78 -25.87 10.79
CA GLU A 44 4.45 -25.25 11.94
C GLU A 44 5.70 -24.47 11.52
N LEU A 45 6.53 -25.04 10.65
CA LEU A 45 7.70 -24.35 10.10
C LEU A 45 7.30 -23.09 9.34
N LYS A 46 6.28 -23.18 8.48
CA LYS A 46 5.81 -22.05 7.68
C LYS A 46 5.27 -20.91 8.55
N ILE A 47 4.52 -21.24 9.61
CA ILE A 47 4.02 -20.26 10.56
C ILE A 47 5.17 -19.60 11.32
N SER A 48 6.14 -20.39 11.80
CA SER A 48 7.30 -19.86 12.52
C SER A 48 8.15 -18.90 11.66
N LEU A 49 8.32 -19.19 10.37
CA LEU A 49 9.04 -18.31 9.46
C LEU A 49 8.29 -16.99 9.23
N ILE A 50 6.97 -17.05 9.10
CA ILE A 50 6.13 -15.85 8.96
C ILE A 50 6.19 -14.98 10.23
N ASP A 51 6.14 -15.60 11.41
CA ASP A 51 6.24 -14.87 12.68
C ASP A 51 7.59 -14.16 12.82
N GLU A 52 8.69 -14.82 12.42
CA GLU A 52 10.04 -14.22 12.43
C GLU A 52 10.14 -13.03 11.46
N GLU A 53 9.59 -13.15 10.24
CA GLU A 53 9.51 -12.05 9.28
C GLU A 53 8.71 -10.86 9.81
N ILE A 54 7.57 -11.11 10.47
CA ILE A 54 6.74 -10.06 11.08
C ILE A 54 7.51 -9.33 12.19
N ILE A 55 8.18 -10.07 13.08
CA ILE A 55 8.98 -9.48 14.16
C ILE A 55 10.14 -8.65 13.60
N GLU A 56 10.81 -9.13 12.55
CA GLU A 56 11.88 -8.37 11.89
C GLU A 56 11.35 -7.08 11.26
N LEU A 57 10.19 -7.14 10.60
CA LEU A 57 9.52 -5.98 10.01
C LEU A 57 9.10 -4.96 11.07
N GLU A 58 8.49 -5.40 12.17
CA GLU A 58 8.10 -4.53 13.29
C GLU A 58 9.31 -3.84 13.92
N ASN A 59 10.42 -4.56 14.11
CA ASN A 59 11.65 -3.98 14.65
C ASN A 59 12.27 -2.96 13.71
N LYS A 60 12.35 -3.25 12.41
CA LYS A 60 12.82 -2.28 11.40
C LYS A 60 11.93 -1.04 11.34
N PHE A 61 10.62 -1.23 11.37
CA PHE A 61 9.65 -0.13 11.38
C PHE A 61 9.84 0.77 12.61
N ASN A 62 9.91 0.19 13.82
CA ASN A 62 10.07 0.94 15.05
C ASN A 62 11.42 1.66 15.14
N GLU A 63 12.52 1.02 14.75
CA GLU A 63 13.85 1.63 14.84
C GLU A 63 14.03 2.78 13.84
N GLN A 64 13.55 2.62 12.61
CA GLN A 64 13.63 3.67 11.59
C GLN A 64 12.71 4.85 11.94
N GLN A 65 11.44 4.59 12.26
CA GLN A 65 10.48 5.66 12.61
C GLN A 65 10.91 6.45 13.85
N LEU A 66 11.40 5.80 14.90
CA LEU A 66 11.81 6.52 16.12
C LEU A 66 13.07 7.37 15.90
N ARG A 67 14.06 6.86 15.14
CA ARG A 67 15.27 7.64 14.81
C ARG A 67 14.97 8.80 13.87
N ASP A 68 14.09 8.60 12.90
CA ASP A 68 13.79 9.60 11.89
C ASP A 68 12.86 10.70 12.47
N ASN A 69 11.83 10.32 13.24
CA ASN A 69 10.93 11.27 13.91
C ASN A 69 11.61 12.07 15.03
N SER A 70 12.52 11.45 15.80
CA SER A 70 13.21 12.16 16.89
C SER A 70 14.18 13.23 16.38
N ASN A 71 14.66 13.12 15.14
CA ASN A 71 15.56 14.10 14.54
C ASN A 71 14.81 15.15 13.68
N SER A 72 13.59 14.85 13.24
CA SER A 72 12.80 15.73 12.39
C SER A 72 11.91 16.71 13.19
N ILE A 73 11.55 16.38 14.43
CA ILE A 73 10.74 17.21 15.32
C ILE A 73 11.64 18.08 16.20
N VAL A 74 11.62 19.39 15.97
CA VAL A 74 12.33 20.38 16.79
C VAL A 74 11.34 21.07 17.72
N MET A 75 11.72 21.29 18.98
CA MET A 75 10.89 21.98 19.98
C MET A 75 11.48 23.36 20.30
N ASN A 76 10.62 24.35 20.53
CA ASN A 76 10.99 25.65 21.07
C ASN A 76 11.37 25.55 22.56
N TYR A 77 11.99 26.59 23.10
CA TYR A 77 12.38 26.66 24.51
C TYR A 77 11.20 26.56 25.49
N ASP A 78 10.01 26.99 25.06
CA ASP A 78 8.75 26.91 25.82
C ASP A 78 8.06 25.53 25.72
N GLY A 79 8.66 24.59 25.00
CA GLY A 79 8.11 23.25 24.78
C GLY A 79 7.08 23.16 23.66
N THR A 80 6.80 24.24 22.91
CA THR A 80 5.94 24.17 21.72
C THR A 80 6.69 23.59 20.53
N PRO A 81 6.07 22.72 19.71
CA PRO A 81 6.73 22.17 18.53
C PRO A 81 6.96 23.25 17.48
N VAL A 82 8.13 23.22 16.84
CA VAL A 82 8.44 24.07 15.70
C VAL A 82 7.69 23.56 14.47
N ALA A 83 6.89 24.42 13.86
CA ALA A 83 6.22 24.14 12.62
C ALA A 83 7.07 24.54 11.41
N TRP A 84 6.91 23.81 10.31
CA TRP A 84 7.64 23.95 9.06
C TRP A 84 6.65 24.05 7.90
N VAL A 85 7.06 24.74 6.84
CA VAL A 85 6.31 24.86 5.58
C VAL A 85 7.24 24.74 4.39
N VAL A 86 6.67 24.36 3.25
CA VAL A 86 7.31 24.46 1.94
C VAL A 86 6.53 25.46 1.09
N MET A 87 7.25 26.35 0.42
CA MET A 87 6.66 27.33 -0.49
C MET A 87 6.83 26.86 -1.92
N LEU A 88 5.75 27.00 -2.70
CA LEU A 88 5.72 26.76 -4.13
C LEU A 88 5.36 28.08 -4.83
N GLU A 89 6.32 28.59 -5.58
CA GLU A 89 6.13 29.70 -6.50
C GLU A 89 5.69 29.11 -7.85
N LEU A 90 4.43 29.34 -8.25
CA LEU A 90 3.93 28.84 -9.52
C LEU A 90 4.27 29.82 -10.66
N GLU A 91 4.78 29.29 -11.76
CA GLU A 91 4.83 30.00 -13.04
C GLU A 91 3.40 30.19 -13.59
N GLU A 92 3.18 31.23 -14.42
CA GLU A 92 1.86 31.74 -14.86
C GLU A 92 0.88 30.72 -15.49
N ASN A 93 1.31 29.48 -15.75
CA ASN A 93 0.52 28.44 -16.43
C ASN A 93 -0.07 27.36 -15.51
N LEU A 94 0.16 27.39 -14.19
CA LEU A 94 -0.35 26.38 -13.25
C LEU A 94 -1.48 26.92 -12.37
N ASN A 95 -2.56 26.15 -12.22
CA ASN A 95 -3.69 26.52 -11.38
C ASN A 95 -3.46 26.10 -9.91
N PHE A 96 -3.42 27.08 -9.00
CA PHE A 96 -3.31 26.85 -7.56
C PHE A 96 -4.35 25.87 -7.01
N GLU A 97 -5.59 25.96 -7.48
CA GLU A 97 -6.72 25.15 -7.00
C GLU A 97 -6.57 23.68 -7.40
N GLU A 98 -5.97 23.39 -8.55
CA GLU A 98 -5.75 22.01 -9.01
C GLU A 98 -4.67 21.32 -8.17
N ILE A 99 -3.57 22.02 -7.88
CA ILE A 99 -2.46 21.50 -7.08
C ILE A 99 -2.89 21.34 -5.62
N GLU A 100 -3.63 22.30 -5.07
CA GLU A 100 -4.17 22.22 -3.71
C GLU A 100 -5.10 21.01 -3.53
N ASN A 101 -6.02 20.78 -4.48
CA ASN A 101 -6.90 19.62 -4.45
C ASN A 101 -6.11 18.30 -4.58
N SER A 102 -5.14 18.22 -5.48
CA SER A 102 -4.30 17.02 -5.65
C SER A 102 -3.46 16.70 -4.41
N LEU A 103 -2.92 17.73 -3.76
CA LEU A 103 -2.22 17.60 -2.48
C LEU A 103 -3.15 17.08 -1.40
N LEU A 104 -4.37 17.63 -1.31
CA LEU A 104 -5.36 17.23 -0.32
C LEU A 104 -5.82 15.77 -0.52
N GLU A 105 -6.05 15.34 -1.75
CA GLU A 105 -6.37 13.94 -2.10
C GLU A 105 -5.24 12.98 -1.69
N SER A 106 -4.00 13.47 -1.70
CA SER A 106 -2.81 12.71 -1.29
C SER A 106 -2.51 12.84 0.20
N GLY A 107 -3.36 13.53 0.97
CA GLY A 107 -3.23 13.69 2.42
C GLY A 107 -2.37 14.89 2.87
N PHE A 108 -1.94 15.74 1.95
CA PHE A 108 -1.17 16.94 2.24
C PHE A 108 -2.07 18.17 2.37
N ILE A 109 -1.88 18.93 3.46
CA ILE A 109 -2.56 20.19 3.71
C ILE A 109 -1.75 21.29 3.03
N SER A 110 -2.43 22.16 2.29
CA SER A 110 -1.83 23.36 1.73
C SER A 110 -2.78 24.55 1.82
N PHE A 111 -2.26 25.76 1.67
CA PHE A 111 -3.04 26.99 1.67
C PHE A 111 -2.33 28.06 0.83
N GLN A 112 -3.11 28.91 0.17
CA GLN A 112 -2.59 30.02 -0.62
C GLN A 112 -2.36 31.27 0.25
N LYS A 113 -1.20 31.92 0.09
CA LYS A 113 -0.89 33.21 0.73
C LYS A 113 0.09 34.00 -0.13
N ASP A 114 -0.10 35.32 -0.24
CA ASP A 114 0.84 36.24 -0.92
C ASP A 114 1.28 35.78 -2.33
N ASN A 115 0.33 35.25 -3.12
CA ASN A 115 0.55 34.75 -4.48
C ASN A 115 1.49 33.51 -4.58
N ALA A 116 1.63 32.76 -3.48
CA ALA A 116 2.32 31.48 -3.43
C ALA A 116 1.45 30.42 -2.75
N LEU A 117 1.74 29.14 -3.01
CA LEU A 117 1.12 28.02 -2.31
C LEU A 117 2.06 27.54 -1.21
N TYR A 118 1.55 27.45 0.01
CA TYR A 118 2.27 26.92 1.15
C TYR A 118 1.75 25.54 1.49
N ILE A 119 2.66 24.58 1.64
CA ILE A 119 2.35 23.21 2.05
C ILE A 119 2.70 23.08 3.53
N GLY A 120 1.79 22.49 4.30
CA GLY A 120 1.82 22.48 5.76
C GLY A 120 0.86 23.51 6.37
N PRO A 121 1.11 23.97 7.61
CA PRO A 121 2.29 23.73 8.43
C PRO A 121 2.36 22.33 9.05
N TYR A 122 3.55 21.73 9.09
CA TYR A 122 3.81 20.43 9.73
C TYR A 122 4.88 20.52 10.82
N ILE A 123 4.73 19.71 11.86
CA ILE A 123 5.72 19.60 12.95
C ILE A 123 6.90 18.73 12.51
N ASP A 124 6.63 17.70 11.72
CA ASP A 124 7.60 16.76 11.20
C ASP A 124 8.05 17.18 9.79
N LYS A 125 9.37 17.39 9.63
CA LYS A 125 9.96 17.74 8.33
C LYS A 125 9.85 16.62 7.29
N LEU A 126 9.75 15.35 7.71
CA LEU A 126 9.68 14.22 6.77
C LEU A 126 8.42 14.31 5.90
N GLN A 127 7.29 14.72 6.49
CA GLN A 127 6.05 14.95 5.74
C GLN A 127 6.21 16.00 4.65
N LEU A 128 7.05 17.02 4.87
CA LEU A 128 7.33 18.04 3.86
C LEU A 128 8.28 17.52 2.78
N GLU A 129 9.26 16.68 3.10
CA GLU A 129 10.10 16.06 2.07
C GLU A 129 9.30 15.08 1.19
N GLU A 130 8.34 14.34 1.78
CA GLU A 130 7.39 13.53 1.03
C GLU A 130 6.50 14.39 0.11
N ALA A 131 5.98 15.50 0.61
CA ALA A 131 5.19 16.43 -0.19
C ALA A 131 6.00 17.05 -1.33
N LYS A 132 7.27 17.43 -1.10
CA LYS A 132 8.16 17.95 -2.14
C LYS A 132 8.41 16.92 -3.23
N LYS A 133 8.65 15.66 -2.85
CA LYS A 133 8.82 14.55 -3.80
C LYS A 133 7.54 14.33 -4.61
N TYR A 134 6.38 14.34 -3.95
CA TYR A 134 5.08 14.21 -4.61
C TYR A 134 4.86 15.31 -5.68
N ILE A 135 5.19 16.57 -5.36
CA ILE A 135 5.05 17.67 -6.32
C ILE A 135 6.00 17.52 -7.50
N LEU A 136 7.26 17.15 -7.24
CA LEU A 136 8.23 16.92 -8.30
C LEU A 136 7.76 15.79 -9.23
N ASP A 137 7.27 14.69 -8.67
CA ASP A 137 6.86 13.51 -9.43
C ASP A 137 5.59 13.75 -10.27
N ASN A 138 4.62 14.53 -9.76
CA ASN A 138 3.32 14.72 -10.44
C ASN A 138 3.24 15.99 -11.29
N PHE A 139 3.89 17.07 -10.86
CA PHE A 139 3.80 18.38 -11.52
C PHE A 139 5.11 18.82 -12.15
N SER A 140 6.23 18.11 -11.91
CA SER A 140 7.57 18.48 -12.40
C SER A 140 7.99 19.91 -11.98
N VAL A 141 7.48 20.39 -10.84
CA VAL A 141 7.80 21.70 -10.29
C VAL A 141 8.76 21.55 -9.12
N GLU A 142 9.82 22.36 -9.10
CA GLU A 142 10.69 22.44 -7.94
C GLU A 142 10.07 23.32 -6.85
N THR A 143 10.21 22.86 -5.61
CA THR A 143 9.75 23.56 -4.42
C THR A 143 10.92 24.29 -3.77
N ASN A 144 10.64 25.39 -3.08
CA ASN A 144 11.65 26.07 -2.28
C ASN A 144 12.10 25.17 -1.09
N GLU A 145 13.21 25.53 -0.46
CA GLU A 145 13.68 24.83 0.73
C GLU A 145 12.64 24.85 1.87
N ILE A 146 12.67 23.82 2.73
CA ILE A 146 11.79 23.74 3.91
C ILE A 146 12.15 24.88 4.87
N GLN A 147 11.17 25.73 5.17
CA GLN A 147 11.35 26.88 6.05
C GLN A 147 10.57 26.71 7.35
N GLN A 148 11.12 27.26 8.43
CA GLN A 148 10.40 27.34 9.70
C GLN A 148 9.22 28.31 9.54
N TRP A 149 8.02 27.86 9.88
CA TRP A 149 6.84 28.71 9.93
C TRP A 149 6.92 29.63 11.15
N LYS A 150 7.08 30.94 10.90
CA LYS A 150 7.04 31.98 11.92
C LYS A 150 5.77 32.77 11.74
N ILE A 151 4.87 32.68 12.73
CA ILE A 151 3.66 33.51 12.85
C ILE A 151 4.04 34.88 13.37
#